data_AF-A0A1F2SJZ0-F1
#
_entry.id   AF-A0A1F2SJZ0-F1
#
_cell.length_a   1.000
_cell.length_b   1.000
_cell.length_c   1.000
_cell.angle_alpha   90.00
_cell.angle_beta   90.00
_cell.angle_gamma   90.00
#
_symmetry.space_group_name_H-M   'P 1'
#
loop_
_entity.id
_entity.type
_entity.pdbx_description
1 polymer ?
#
loop_
_entity_poly.entity_id
_entity_poly.type
_entity_poly.pdbx_seq_one_letter_code
_entity_poly.pdbx_strand_id
1 'polypeptide(L)'
;MVVPRKGDYAGTPLTPAARRIADTWDPARDEAAGEQCKGYGAPAVMRLPGRLRVTWQDDTTIRMELEAGSQIRLLRFGAGPSPSEASWQGYSVAAWQYPGVRLNPGREGRLRVVTSGLRAGYLVKNGVPYSASTTMTEYFHRLEAPTGESWLRVVSEVRDPENLREPYVLIAHFKKLPDGAAFNPEPCSVG
;
A
#
# COMPACT_ATOMS: atom_id res chain seq x y z
N MET A 1 13.04 5.70 9.65
CA MET A 1 12.30 6.49 8.62
C MET A 1 12.32 7.94 9.08
N VAL A 2 12.44 8.92 8.18
CA VAL A 2 12.21 10.33 8.55
C VAL A 2 10.77 10.66 8.18
N VAL A 3 9.94 10.97 9.17
CA VAL A 3 8.59 11.45 8.93
C VAL A 3 8.65 12.90 8.42
N PRO A 4 8.00 13.21 7.28
CA PRO A 4 7.91 14.59 6.79
C PRO A 4 7.30 15.50 7.86
N ARG A 5 7.71 16.76 7.89
CA ARG A 5 7.13 17.72 8.83
C ARG A 5 5.64 17.90 8.53
N LYS A 6 4.87 18.23 9.56
CA LYS A 6 3.51 18.73 9.39
C LYS A 6 3.51 19.95 8.45
N GLY A 7 2.52 20.05 7.57
CA GLY A 7 2.47 21.09 6.53
C GLY A 7 3.20 20.74 5.23
N ASP A 8 4.06 19.71 5.22
CA ASP A 8 4.74 19.24 4.01
C ASP A 8 3.86 18.27 3.22
N TYR A 9 3.07 18.80 2.29
CA TYR A 9 2.16 18.03 1.44
C TYR A 9 2.55 18.08 -0.03
N ALA A 10 3.81 18.42 -0.33
CA ALA A 10 4.27 18.56 -1.71
C ALA A 10 3.99 17.29 -2.54
N GLY A 11 3.41 17.48 -3.72
CA GLY A 11 3.06 16.39 -4.63
C GLY A 11 1.77 15.61 -4.27
N THR A 12 1.08 15.92 -3.17
CA THR A 12 -0.22 15.31 -2.87
C THR A 12 -1.37 16.22 -3.33
N PRO A 13 -2.28 15.76 -4.20
CA PRO A 13 -3.33 16.59 -4.76
C PRO A 13 -4.52 16.79 -3.79
N LEU A 14 -4.25 17.30 -2.59
CA LEU A 14 -5.28 17.45 -1.54
C LEU A 14 -6.36 18.46 -1.90
N THR A 15 -7.59 18.20 -1.45
CA THR A 15 -8.65 19.20 -1.38
C THR A 15 -8.33 20.25 -0.30
N PRO A 16 -8.91 21.46 -0.37
CA PRO A 16 -8.75 22.45 0.70
C PRO A 16 -9.24 21.95 2.08
N ALA A 17 -10.27 21.09 2.10
CA ALA A 17 -10.77 20.50 3.34
C ALA A 17 -9.77 19.51 3.94
N ALA A 18 -9.21 18.60 3.12
CA ALA A 18 -8.20 17.65 3.56
C ALA A 18 -6.92 18.33 4.05
N ARG A 19 -6.51 19.44 3.42
CA ARG A 19 -5.38 20.24 3.89
C ARG A 19 -5.60 20.77 5.31
N ARG A 20 -6.79 21.30 5.61
CA ARG A 20 -7.13 21.75 6.98
C ARG A 20 -7.11 20.59 8.00
N ILE A 21 -7.59 19.41 7.60
CA ILE A 21 -7.51 18.21 8.46
C ILE A 21 -6.05 17.88 8.75
N ALA A 22 -5.18 17.81 7.73
CA ALA A 22 -3.76 17.55 7.92
C ALA A 22 -3.06 18.62 8.78
N ASP A 23 -3.43 19.89 8.62
CA ASP A 23 -2.91 21.02 9.42
C ASP A 23 -3.34 20.98 10.88
N THR A 24 -4.30 20.13 11.24
CA THR A 24 -4.74 19.90 12.63
C THR A 24 -4.29 18.54 13.18
N TRP A 25 -3.54 17.76 12.40
CA TRP A 25 -3.02 16.47 12.86
C TRP A 25 -2.13 16.63 14.10
N ASP A 26 -2.32 15.71 15.04
CA ASP A 26 -1.58 15.60 16.30
C ASP A 26 -1.23 14.12 16.52
N PRO A 27 0.06 13.73 16.41
CA PRO A 27 0.49 12.35 16.61
C PRO A 27 0.23 11.83 18.03
N ALA A 28 0.26 12.69 19.06
CA ALA A 28 0.03 12.26 20.44
C ALA A 28 -1.43 11.82 20.65
N ARG A 29 -2.36 12.44 19.92
CA ARG A 29 -3.76 12.06 19.93
C ARG A 29 -3.98 10.67 19.32
N ASP A 30 -3.34 10.37 18.19
CA ASP A 30 -3.44 9.05 17.58
C ASP A 30 -2.82 7.98 18.49
N GLU A 31 -1.69 8.28 19.13
CA GLU A 31 -1.06 7.36 20.08
C GLU A 31 -1.96 7.07 21.29
N ALA A 32 -2.55 8.10 21.90
CA ALA A 32 -3.50 7.96 22.99
C ALA A 32 -4.77 7.18 22.59
N ALA A 33 -5.16 7.25 21.32
CA ALA A 33 -6.30 6.52 20.77
C ALA A 33 -5.96 5.08 20.30
N GLY A 34 -4.70 4.65 20.38
CA GLY A 34 -4.26 3.35 19.85
C GLY A 34 -4.29 3.27 18.32
N GLU A 35 -4.14 4.40 17.64
CA GLU A 35 -4.25 4.55 16.18
C GLU A 35 -2.89 4.72 15.50
N GLN A 36 -1.81 4.19 16.09
CA GLN A 36 -0.44 4.29 15.57
C GLN A 36 -0.31 3.72 14.15
N CYS A 37 -1.20 2.80 13.75
CA CYS A 37 -1.18 2.15 12.44
C CYS A 37 -1.87 2.96 11.32
N LYS A 38 -2.47 4.13 11.58
CA LYS A 38 -3.16 4.92 10.53
C LYS A 38 -2.29 5.24 9.31
N GLY A 39 -0.98 5.45 9.53
CA GLY A 39 0.00 5.69 8.47
C GLY A 39 0.56 4.44 7.78
N TYR A 40 0.08 3.25 8.17
CA TYR A 40 0.52 1.95 7.66
C TYR A 40 -0.57 1.23 6.87
N GLY A 41 -1.67 1.90 6.54
CA GLY A 41 -2.71 1.32 5.69
C GLY A 41 -2.23 1.07 4.26
N ALA A 42 -2.97 0.23 3.54
CA ALA A 42 -2.61 -0.19 2.18
C ALA A 42 -2.27 0.98 1.22
N PRO A 43 -2.97 2.15 1.26
CA PRO A 43 -2.62 3.31 0.43
C PRO A 43 -1.24 3.93 0.69
N ALA A 44 -0.58 3.63 1.81
CA ALA A 44 0.68 4.25 2.22
C ALA A 44 1.82 3.26 2.49
N VAL A 45 1.51 2.05 2.94
CA VAL A 45 2.49 1.12 3.52
C VAL A 45 3.61 0.72 2.55
N MET A 46 3.31 0.63 1.25
CA MET A 46 4.29 0.26 0.22
C MET A 46 5.40 1.31 0.03
N ARG A 47 5.21 2.54 0.54
CA ARG A 47 6.20 3.62 0.52
C ARG A 47 7.08 3.66 1.76
N LEU A 48 6.73 2.90 2.79
CA LEU A 48 7.50 2.87 4.02
C LEU A 48 8.75 2.01 3.80
N PRO A 49 9.94 2.46 4.23
CA PRO A 49 11.16 1.66 4.12
C PRO A 49 11.02 0.37 4.91
N GLY A 50 11.54 -0.71 4.35
CA GLY A 50 11.53 -2.03 4.95
C GLY A 50 11.54 -3.11 3.90
N ARG A 51 11.70 -4.36 4.35
CA ARG A 51 11.55 -5.54 3.49
C ARG A 51 10.09 -5.96 3.45
N LEU A 52 9.77 -6.69 2.39
CA LEU A 52 8.53 -7.43 2.29
C LEU A 52 8.81 -8.90 1.95
N ARG A 53 7.94 -9.78 2.40
CA ARG A 53 7.91 -11.20 2.03
C ARG A 53 6.61 -11.47 1.29
N VAL A 54 6.69 -12.18 0.17
CA VAL A 54 5.54 -12.55 -0.64
C VAL A 54 5.49 -14.06 -0.70
N THR A 55 4.38 -14.65 -0.25
CA THR A 55 4.14 -16.08 -0.25
C THR A 55 2.74 -16.37 -0.78
N TRP A 56 2.53 -17.58 -1.28
CA TRP A 56 1.18 -18.12 -1.40
C TRP A 56 0.75 -18.59 -0.01
N GLN A 57 -0.38 -18.07 0.47
CA GLN A 57 -1.01 -18.57 1.70
C GLN A 57 -1.81 -19.85 1.41
N ASP A 58 -2.47 -19.86 0.26
CA ASP A 58 -3.30 -20.93 -0.29
C ASP A 58 -3.34 -20.77 -1.82
N ASP A 59 -4.08 -21.64 -2.52
CA ASP A 59 -4.15 -21.69 -3.98
C ASP A 59 -4.68 -20.39 -4.64
N THR A 60 -5.33 -19.52 -3.87
CA THR A 60 -6.02 -18.33 -4.38
C THR A 60 -5.62 -17.05 -3.66
N THR A 61 -4.66 -17.09 -2.73
CA THR A 61 -4.31 -15.93 -1.93
C THR A 61 -2.80 -15.75 -1.85
N ILE A 62 -2.33 -14.61 -2.34
CA ILE A 62 -0.98 -14.13 -2.04
C ILE A 62 -1.02 -13.39 -0.70
N ARG A 63 -0.14 -13.80 0.21
CA ARG A 63 0.16 -13.09 1.45
C ARG A 63 1.42 -12.26 1.26
N MET A 64 1.32 -10.99 1.63
CA MET A 64 2.44 -10.06 1.65
C MET A 64 2.63 -9.53 3.05
N GLU A 65 3.79 -9.82 3.64
CA GLU A 65 4.17 -9.38 4.97
C GLU A 65 5.18 -8.26 4.84
N LEU A 66 4.95 -7.15 5.53
CA LEU A 66 5.82 -5.98 5.51
C LEU A 66 6.48 -5.82 6.87
N GLU A 67 7.78 -5.53 6.88
CA GLU A 67 8.46 -5.17 8.13
C GLU A 67 7.83 -3.91 8.73
N ALA A 68 7.53 -2.92 7.88
CA ALA A 68 6.93 -1.65 8.29
C ALA A 68 5.56 -1.88 8.94
N GLY A 69 5.49 -1.65 10.25
CA GLY A 69 4.26 -1.77 11.04
C GLY A 69 3.78 -3.21 11.19
N SER A 70 4.60 -4.21 10.87
CA SER A 70 4.23 -5.63 10.91
C SER A 70 2.92 -5.92 10.15
N GLN A 71 2.71 -5.18 9.05
CA GLN A 71 1.45 -5.24 8.30
C GLN A 71 1.40 -6.47 7.40
N ILE A 72 0.18 -6.97 7.21
CA ILE A 72 -0.09 -8.12 6.35
C ILE A 72 -1.14 -7.70 5.33
N ARG A 73 -0.84 -7.91 4.05
CA ARG A 73 -1.78 -7.73 2.94
C ARG A 73 -2.12 -9.08 2.34
N LEU A 74 -3.40 -9.32 2.11
CA LEU A 74 -3.92 -10.55 1.50
C LEU A 74 -4.54 -10.21 0.16
N LEU A 75 -3.88 -10.64 -0.92
CA LEU A 75 -4.27 -10.38 -2.30
C LEU A 75 -4.97 -11.62 -2.85
N ARG A 76 -6.28 -11.55 -3.05
CA ARG A 76 -7.12 -12.71 -3.37
C ARG A 76 -7.46 -12.79 -4.84
N PHE A 77 -7.28 -13.94 -5.45
CA PHE A 77 -7.73 -14.24 -6.80
C PHE A 77 -9.17 -14.72 -6.77
N GLY A 78 -10.06 -13.98 -7.44
CA GLY A 78 -11.50 -14.20 -7.39
C GLY A 78 -12.20 -13.29 -6.38
N ALA A 79 -13.47 -12.96 -6.65
CA ALA A 79 -14.28 -12.16 -5.75
C ALA A 79 -14.93 -13.07 -4.69
N GLY A 80 -14.25 -13.25 -3.56
CA GLY A 80 -14.88 -13.73 -2.33
C GLY A 80 -15.73 -12.63 -1.68
N PRO A 81 -16.54 -12.96 -0.67
CA PRO A 81 -17.26 -11.95 0.10
C PRO A 81 -16.26 -10.97 0.73
N SER A 82 -16.49 -9.67 0.51
CA SER A 82 -15.76 -8.64 1.23
C SER A 82 -16.01 -8.81 2.74
N PRO A 83 -14.99 -8.65 3.60
CA PRO A 83 -15.17 -8.65 5.04
C PRO A 83 -16.25 -7.64 5.46
N SER A 84 -17.02 -8.00 6.49
CA SER A 84 -18.04 -7.10 7.07
C SER A 84 -17.43 -5.89 7.78
N GLU A 85 -16.17 -6.00 8.21
CA GLU A 85 -15.46 -4.93 8.91
C GLU A 85 -14.36 -4.34 8.04
N ALA A 86 -14.34 -3.00 7.94
CA ALA A 86 -13.28 -2.27 7.27
C ALA A 86 -11.97 -2.40 8.06
N SER A 87 -10.84 -2.48 7.35
CA SER A 87 -9.50 -2.47 7.96
C SER A 87 -8.59 -1.47 7.26
N TRP A 88 -7.46 -1.09 7.87
CA TRP A 88 -6.47 -0.24 7.18
C TRP A 88 -5.82 -0.95 5.98
N GLN A 89 -5.83 -2.28 5.92
CA GLN A 89 -5.35 -3.05 4.76
C GLN A 89 -6.44 -3.29 3.71
N GLY A 90 -7.70 -3.04 4.08
CA GLY A 90 -8.87 -3.23 3.23
C GLY A 90 -9.04 -4.66 2.72
N TYR A 91 -9.80 -4.78 1.64
CA TYR A 91 -10.02 -6.01 0.90
C TYR A 91 -9.41 -5.88 -0.49
N SER A 92 -8.40 -6.70 -0.77
CA SER A 92 -7.63 -6.66 -2.02
C SER A 92 -8.02 -7.82 -2.94
N VAL A 93 -8.50 -7.49 -4.15
CA VAL A 93 -8.79 -8.45 -5.23
C VAL A 93 -7.72 -8.35 -6.29
N ALA A 94 -7.07 -9.48 -6.57
CA ALA A 94 -5.95 -9.63 -7.48
C ALA A 94 -6.37 -10.31 -8.79
N ALA A 95 -5.81 -9.84 -9.90
CA ALA A 95 -5.99 -10.42 -11.23
C ALA A 95 -4.70 -10.29 -12.03
N TRP A 96 -4.28 -11.39 -12.68
CA TRP A 96 -3.20 -11.33 -13.66
C TRP A 96 -3.69 -10.60 -14.92
N GLN A 97 -2.89 -9.66 -15.38
CA GLN A 97 -3.07 -9.03 -16.68
C GLN A 97 -1.89 -9.42 -17.58
N TYR A 98 -2.20 -9.88 -18.78
CA TYR A 98 -1.21 -10.29 -19.77
C TYR A 98 -1.29 -9.33 -20.96
N PRO A 99 -0.15 -8.86 -21.50
CA PRO A 99 -0.15 -8.18 -22.78
C PRO A 99 -0.45 -9.20 -23.91
N GLY A 100 -1.59 -9.03 -24.60
CA GLY A 100 -1.89 -9.73 -25.86
C GLY A 100 -2.54 -11.12 -25.78
N VAL A 101 -2.92 -11.64 -26.96
CA VAL A 101 -3.62 -12.92 -27.15
C VAL A 101 -2.65 -14.08 -26.89
N ARG A 102 -2.69 -14.62 -25.67
CA ARG A 102 -2.30 -15.99 -25.24
C ARG A 102 -1.23 -16.76 -26.05
N LEU A 103 -0.10 -16.17 -26.42
CA LEU A 103 0.97 -16.92 -27.11
C LEU A 103 2.06 -17.45 -26.17
N ASN A 104 2.15 -17.00 -24.92
CA ASN A 104 3.01 -17.61 -23.89
C ASN A 104 2.49 -17.32 -22.47
N PRO A 105 1.54 -18.09 -21.94
CA PRO A 105 1.11 -17.98 -20.56
C PRO A 105 2.23 -18.49 -19.65
N GLY A 106 3.05 -17.59 -19.10
CA GLY A 106 4.03 -18.01 -18.08
C GLY A 106 5.09 -17.01 -17.64
N ARG A 107 5.36 -15.92 -18.37
CA ARG A 107 6.53 -15.07 -18.04
C ARG A 107 6.33 -13.56 -17.98
N GLU A 108 5.22 -13.02 -18.48
CA GLU A 108 5.05 -11.56 -18.65
C GLU A 108 3.71 -11.04 -18.12
N GLY A 109 3.21 -11.63 -17.03
CA GLY A 109 2.02 -11.13 -16.34
C GLY A 109 2.33 -9.94 -15.43
N ARG A 110 1.55 -8.86 -15.52
CA ARG A 110 1.50 -7.84 -14.46
C ARG A 110 0.35 -8.17 -13.51
N LEU A 111 0.58 -8.15 -12.21
CA LEU A 111 -0.49 -8.38 -11.24
C LEU A 111 -1.21 -7.05 -11.00
N ARG A 112 -2.50 -6.98 -11.30
CA ARG A 112 -3.36 -5.86 -10.91
C ARG A 112 -4.08 -6.21 -9.63
N VAL A 113 -4.08 -5.31 -8.66
CA VAL A 113 -4.78 -5.45 -7.39
C VAL A 113 -5.69 -4.25 -7.17
N VAL A 114 -6.95 -4.48 -6.80
CA VAL A 114 -7.88 -3.42 -6.37
C VAL A 114 -8.18 -3.60 -4.89
N THR A 115 -7.93 -2.56 -4.11
CA THR A 115 -8.21 -2.52 -2.67
C THR A 115 -9.35 -1.54 -2.38
N SER A 116 -10.31 -1.98 -1.58
CA SER A 116 -11.46 -1.19 -1.09
C SER A 116 -11.80 -1.60 0.36
N GLY A 117 -12.86 -1.06 0.96
CA GLY A 117 -13.24 -1.40 2.35
C GLY A 117 -12.19 -0.96 3.37
N LEU A 118 -11.59 0.21 3.12
CA LEU A 118 -10.53 0.78 3.94
C LEU A 118 -11.11 1.51 5.16
N ARG A 119 -10.42 1.43 6.30
CA ARG A 119 -10.57 2.42 7.38
C ARG A 119 -9.84 3.70 6.99
N ALA A 120 -10.38 4.86 7.37
CA ALA A 120 -9.68 6.13 7.19
C ALA A 120 -8.31 6.11 7.88
N GLY A 121 -7.31 6.72 7.23
CA GLY A 121 -5.92 6.71 7.66
C GLY A 121 -5.11 7.81 6.98
N TYR A 122 -3.80 7.61 6.86
CA TYR A 122 -2.90 8.60 6.27
C TYR A 122 -2.15 8.09 5.04
N LEU A 123 -2.09 8.90 3.99
CA LEU A 123 -1.27 8.67 2.78
C LEU A 123 0.22 8.96 3.05
N VAL A 124 0.48 9.85 3.99
CA VAL A 124 1.81 10.23 4.45
C VAL A 124 1.73 10.33 5.98
N LYS A 125 2.75 9.81 6.69
CA LYS A 125 2.83 9.80 8.17
C LYS A 125 2.98 11.20 8.80
N ASN A 126 2.44 12.24 8.19
CA ASN A 126 2.36 13.61 8.69
C ASN A 126 0.91 14.15 8.70
N GLY A 127 -0.07 13.26 8.71
CA GLY A 127 -1.49 13.60 8.86
C GLY A 127 -2.27 13.78 7.56
N VAL A 128 -1.64 13.58 6.39
CA VAL A 128 -2.32 13.67 5.09
C VAL A 128 -3.39 12.58 4.98
N PRO A 129 -4.69 12.91 5.00
CA PRO A 129 -5.74 11.92 5.19
C PRO A 129 -6.10 11.17 3.90
N TYR A 130 -6.61 9.95 4.09
CA TYR A 130 -7.52 9.30 3.15
C TYR A 130 -8.76 8.77 3.90
N SER A 131 -9.90 8.68 3.21
CA SER A 131 -11.22 8.36 3.76
C SER A 131 -11.55 6.86 3.68
N ALA A 132 -12.70 6.47 4.23
CA ALA A 132 -13.24 5.13 4.03
C ALA A 132 -13.74 4.90 2.58
N SER A 133 -14.01 5.99 1.84
CA SER A 133 -14.40 5.97 0.42
C SER A 133 -13.20 5.77 -0.52
N THR A 134 -11.98 5.64 0.02
CA THR A 134 -10.78 5.43 -0.77
C THR A 134 -10.82 4.09 -1.50
N THR A 135 -10.44 4.13 -2.77
CA THR A 135 -10.10 2.95 -3.57
C THR A 135 -8.67 3.05 -4.04
N MET A 136 -7.95 1.93 -4.02
CA MET A 136 -6.57 1.87 -4.50
C MET A 136 -6.46 0.80 -5.58
N THR A 137 -5.86 1.13 -6.71
CA THR A 137 -5.45 0.16 -7.72
C THR A 137 -3.93 0.09 -7.76
N GLU A 138 -3.37 -1.11 -7.64
CA GLU A 138 -1.94 -1.35 -7.73
C GLU A 138 -1.59 -2.24 -8.91
N TYR A 139 -0.42 -1.99 -9.47
CA TYR A 139 0.20 -2.79 -10.52
C TYR A 139 1.59 -3.24 -10.06
N PHE A 140 1.76 -4.54 -9.90
CA PHE A 140 3.02 -5.16 -9.52
C PHE A 140 3.71 -5.71 -10.77
N HIS A 141 4.94 -5.26 -10.97
CA HIS A 141 5.80 -5.64 -12.09
C HIS A 141 7.10 -6.21 -11.56
N ARG A 142 7.40 -7.46 -11.94
CA ARG A 142 8.75 -8.00 -11.78
C ARG A 142 9.61 -7.53 -12.95
N LEU A 143 10.76 -6.98 -12.65
CA LEU A 143 11.75 -6.49 -13.60
C LEU A 143 13.06 -7.23 -13.35
N GLU A 144 13.75 -7.60 -14.41
CA GLU A 144 15.11 -8.15 -14.34
C GLU A 144 16.07 -7.09 -14.90
N ALA A 145 17.01 -6.64 -14.09
CA ALA A 145 18.05 -5.72 -14.51
C ALA A 145 19.07 -6.46 -15.41
N PRO A 146 19.76 -5.78 -16.33
CA PRO A 146 20.83 -6.38 -17.14
C PRO A 146 21.95 -7.02 -16.31
N THR A 147 22.12 -6.56 -15.06
CA THR A 147 23.07 -7.09 -14.08
C THR A 147 22.64 -8.40 -13.41
N GLY A 148 21.46 -8.93 -13.75
CA GLY A 148 20.88 -10.16 -13.15
C GLY A 148 20.07 -9.91 -11.88
N GLU A 149 19.99 -8.67 -11.40
CA GLU A 149 19.19 -8.33 -10.23
C GLU A 149 17.69 -8.34 -10.54
N SER A 150 16.90 -8.97 -9.68
CA SER A 150 15.44 -8.90 -9.77
C SER A 150 14.89 -7.76 -8.92
N TRP A 151 14.00 -6.97 -9.50
CA TRP A 151 13.31 -5.86 -8.85
C TRP A 151 11.79 -6.05 -8.94
N LEU A 152 11.08 -5.59 -7.93
CA LEU A 152 9.63 -5.45 -7.94
C LEU A 152 9.30 -3.96 -7.97
N ARG A 153 8.65 -3.51 -9.04
CA ARG A 153 8.06 -2.18 -9.12
C ARG A 153 6.57 -2.27 -8.80
N VAL A 154 6.13 -1.43 -7.86
CA VAL A 154 4.73 -1.30 -7.46
C VAL A 154 4.27 0.10 -7.84
N VAL A 155 3.26 0.19 -8.70
CA VAL A 155 2.61 1.46 -9.04
C VAL A 155 1.25 1.46 -8.36
N SER A 156 1.01 2.40 -7.46
CA SER A 156 -0.24 2.52 -6.71
C SER A 156 -0.96 3.79 -7.15
N GLU A 157 -2.21 3.65 -7.58
CA GLU A 157 -3.12 4.75 -7.89
C GLU A 157 -4.20 4.80 -6.82
N VAL A 158 -4.19 5.86 -6.01
CA VAL A 158 -5.14 6.08 -4.93
C VAL A 158 -6.18 7.11 -5.36
N ARG A 159 -7.46 6.73 -5.26
CA ARG A 159 -8.60 7.61 -5.52
C ARG A 159 -9.39 7.79 -4.23
N ASP A 160 -9.56 9.03 -3.83
CA ASP A 160 -10.36 9.41 -2.68
C ASP A 160 -11.12 10.69 -3.00
N PRO A 161 -12.43 10.61 -3.32
CA PRO A 161 -13.21 11.76 -3.73
C PRO A 161 -13.40 12.80 -2.61
N GLU A 162 -13.15 12.45 -1.35
CA GLU A 162 -13.29 13.36 -0.21
C GLU A 162 -12.00 14.18 0.00
N ASN A 163 -10.85 13.52 -0.09
CA ASN A 163 -9.57 14.13 0.28
C ASN A 163 -8.67 14.52 -0.89
N LEU A 164 -8.86 13.95 -2.08
CA LEU A 164 -8.00 14.16 -3.24
C LEU A 164 -8.78 14.79 -4.41
N ARG A 165 -8.17 15.76 -5.09
CA ARG A 165 -8.73 16.45 -6.27
C ARG A 165 -8.55 15.64 -7.56
N GLU A 166 -7.56 14.76 -7.59
CA GLU A 166 -7.25 13.85 -8.69
C GLU A 166 -6.58 12.59 -8.12
N PRO A 167 -6.47 11.50 -8.89
CA PRO A 167 -5.79 10.30 -8.43
C PRO A 167 -4.35 10.59 -7.98
N TYR A 168 -3.99 10.11 -6.79
CA TYR A 168 -2.62 10.21 -6.28
C TYR A 168 -1.84 8.96 -6.67
N VAL A 169 -0.80 9.14 -7.50
CA VAL A 169 0.00 8.03 -8.02
C VAL A 169 1.35 7.95 -7.32
N LEU A 170 1.69 6.76 -6.86
CA LEU A 170 2.92 6.45 -6.14
C LEU A 170 3.66 5.30 -6.82
N ILE A 171 4.98 5.33 -6.74
CA ILE A 171 5.83 4.25 -7.24
C ILE A 171 6.80 3.83 -6.15
N ALA A 172 6.85 2.53 -5.85
CA ALA A 172 7.83 1.92 -4.98
C ALA A 172 8.64 0.86 -5.73
N HIS A 173 9.91 0.70 -5.35
CA HIS A 173 10.81 -0.30 -5.92
C HIS A 173 11.40 -1.14 -4.79
N PHE A 174 11.38 -2.45 -4.94
CA PHE A 174 11.96 -3.41 -4.00
C PHE A 174 12.96 -4.29 -4.74
N LYS A 175 14.19 -4.37 -4.24
CA LYS A 175 15.19 -5.31 -4.73
C LYS A 175 14.93 -6.69 -4.12
N LYS A 176 14.95 -7.75 -4.93
CA LYS A 176 14.91 -9.13 -4.42
C LYS A 176 16.21 -9.42 -3.66
N LEU A 177 16.09 -9.86 -2.41
CA LEU A 177 17.21 -10.37 -1.61
C LEU A 177 17.37 -11.88 -1.82
N PRO A 178 18.56 -12.44 -1.50
CA PRO A 178 18.73 -13.89 -1.44
C PRO A 178 17.72 -14.55 -0.48
N ASP A 179 17.39 -15.80 -0.76
CA ASP A 179 16.52 -16.57 0.12
C ASP A 179 17.16 -16.72 1.52
N GLY A 180 16.32 -16.76 2.56
CA GLY A 180 16.79 -16.80 3.95
C GLY A 180 17.29 -15.46 4.51
N ALA A 181 17.20 -14.36 3.74
CA ALA A 181 17.51 -13.03 4.26
C ALA A 181 16.71 -12.69 5.52
N ALA A 182 17.37 -11.99 6.45
CA ALA A 182 16.78 -11.54 7.70
C ALA A 182 15.52 -10.70 7.46
N PHE A 183 14.55 -10.85 8.35
CA PHE A 183 13.31 -10.10 8.36
C PHE A 183 13.04 -9.66 9.78
N ASN A 184 12.90 -8.35 9.94
CA ASN A 184 12.82 -7.66 11.22
C ASN A 184 11.55 -6.79 11.24
N PRO A 185 10.38 -7.36 11.53
CA PRO A 185 9.15 -6.60 11.67
C PRO A 185 9.25 -5.54 12.76
N GLU A 186 8.75 -4.36 12.47
CA GLU A 186 8.69 -3.24 13.39
C GLU A 186 7.22 -2.95 13.72
N PRO A 187 6.89 -2.55 14.96
CA PRO A 187 5.53 -2.16 15.31
C PRO A 187 5.13 -0.85 14.61
N CYS A 188 3.83 -0.56 14.59
CA CYS A 188 3.36 0.75 14.15
C CYS A 188 3.82 1.86 15.10
N SER A 189 4.21 3.00 14.53
CA SER A 189 4.55 4.22 15.27
C SER A 189 3.92 5.44 14.61
N VAL A 190 3.61 6.48 15.40
CA VAL A 190 3.13 7.76 14.84
C VAL A 190 4.24 8.58 14.17
N GLY A 191 5.51 8.29 14.48
CA GLY A 191 6.72 8.94 13.96
C GLY A 191 7.65 8.05 13.13
#